data_AF-A0A7W0S906-F1
#
_entry.id   AF-A0A7W0S906-F1
#
_cell.length_a   1.000
_cell.length_b   1.000
_cell.length_c   1.000
_cell.angle_alpha   90.00
_cell.angle_beta   90.00
_cell.angle_gamma   90.00
#
_symmetry.space_group_name_H-M   'P 1'
#
loop_
_entity.id
_entity.type
_entity.pdbx_description
1 polymer ?
#
loop_
_entity_poly.entity_id
_entity_poly.type
_entity_poly.pdbx_seq_one_letter_code
_entity_poly.pdbx_strand_id
1 'polypeptide(L)'
;MTAMKLNSMSYSLPEKLENAVQTTFGEWQKENKIARVWTKDASVWTGDDEAKWLGWLEAVKTELGDVRKYIDFAEDAKDFSNIVLLGMGGSSLGPEVFAITFEKQNFYILDSTVPAQIKAIEDKIDVAKTLFIVASKSGSTLEPNVFKQYFFQKVVEVVGEENAGKHFVAITDPDSKMQKVAERDNFRKIFFGNPEIGGRFSVLSAFGLAPAAAMGIDVKDFLAHTGEMVEACRSTTPNENPGVILGTILGICQTSGRDKLTIFTAPEIHDAGAWLEQLIAESTGKNDISIIPIDREPLLESSDYGDDRIFVHLKLKDSAPDEIDKLFEIVEASGQPVVSIILIDKMNLGQEFFRWEFATAVAGSIMKINPFNQPDVEAAKIEAKKLTEEYEKKGALPDEKPFFEDGEIKLFTNEKYAAQLEDYAEGEKSLKKYLAAHLAHLQENDYFALLAYVEMNTETEKLLQKIRAKVLESKLTATCLGFGPRFLHSTGQAYKGGANNGVFLQITSDDAFDLDVPEQKYTFGIVKAAQARGDFQVLLDRERRALRVHLGTNTKQDLQKLLGLIE
;
A
#
# COMPACT_ATOMS: atom_id res chain seq x y z
N MET A 1 38.32 -8.18 -0.90
CA MET A 1 36.88 -7.92 -0.76
C MET A 1 36.73 -6.72 0.16
N THR A 2 36.20 -5.62 -0.34
CA THR A 2 35.74 -4.51 0.52
C THR A 2 34.65 -5.07 1.42
N ALA A 3 34.65 -4.73 2.72
CA ALA A 3 33.58 -5.19 3.61
C ALA A 3 32.22 -4.68 3.10
N MET A 4 31.22 -5.56 3.02
CA MET A 4 29.85 -5.18 2.65
C MET A 4 29.34 -4.12 3.62
N LYS A 5 28.72 -3.07 3.09
CA LYS A 5 28.09 -1.99 3.85
C LYS A 5 26.60 -2.25 3.93
N LEU A 6 26.23 -3.16 4.83
CA LEU A 6 24.83 -3.53 5.06
C LEU A 6 24.18 -2.63 6.10
N ASN A 7 22.91 -2.31 5.89
CA ASN A 7 22.01 -1.84 6.93
C ASN A 7 22.00 -2.85 8.08
N SER A 8 22.07 -2.35 9.32
CA SER A 8 22.11 -3.22 10.49
C SER A 8 20.70 -3.55 10.97
N MET A 9 20.52 -4.76 11.48
CA MET A 9 19.30 -5.21 12.13
C MET A 9 19.62 -5.79 13.51
N SER A 10 18.84 -5.41 14.50
CA SER A 10 18.78 -6.05 15.82
C SER A 10 17.33 -6.32 16.20
N TYR A 11 17.12 -7.23 17.14
CA TYR A 11 15.78 -7.55 17.63
C TYR A 11 15.83 -7.98 19.10
N SER A 12 14.69 -7.88 19.78
CA SER A 12 14.48 -8.39 21.13
C SER A 12 13.11 -9.09 21.15
N LEU A 13 13.08 -10.33 21.62
CA LEU A 13 11.88 -11.18 21.61
C LEU A 13 11.65 -11.79 22.99
N PRO A 14 10.37 -11.96 23.41
CA PRO A 14 10.02 -12.84 24.50
C PRO A 14 10.63 -14.23 24.33
N GLU A 15 11.07 -14.86 25.42
CA GLU A 15 11.75 -16.17 25.42
C GLU A 15 11.02 -17.24 24.61
N LYS A 16 9.69 -17.29 24.69
CA LYS A 16 8.86 -18.23 23.91
C LYS A 16 9.00 -18.03 22.40
N LEU A 17 8.99 -16.78 21.94
CA LEU A 17 9.13 -16.45 20.52
C LEU A 17 10.57 -16.67 20.04
N GLU A 18 11.56 -16.30 20.86
CA GLU A 18 12.98 -16.55 20.56
C GLU A 18 13.24 -18.05 20.36
N ASN A 19 12.78 -18.90 21.27
CA ASN A 19 12.94 -20.36 21.16
C ASN A 19 12.27 -20.92 19.90
N ALA A 20 11.12 -20.38 19.50
CA ALA A 20 10.42 -20.79 18.29
C ALA A 20 11.20 -20.36 17.03
N VAL A 21 11.72 -19.13 16.99
CA VAL A 21 12.59 -18.64 15.90
C VAL A 21 13.83 -19.50 15.75
N GLN A 22 14.55 -19.81 16.85
CA GLN A 22 15.73 -20.67 16.82
C GLN A 22 15.40 -22.09 16.34
N THR A 23 14.25 -22.63 16.74
CA THR A 23 13.76 -23.94 16.26
C THR A 23 13.55 -23.91 14.75
N THR A 24 12.87 -22.88 14.24
CA THR A 24 12.60 -22.72 12.80
C THR A 24 13.87 -22.51 11.99
N PHE A 25 14.89 -21.83 12.52
CA PHE A 25 16.21 -21.78 11.87
C PHE A 25 16.81 -23.18 11.69
N GLY A 26 16.73 -24.04 12.71
CA GLY A 26 17.17 -25.44 12.60
C GLY A 26 16.44 -26.22 11.52
N GLU A 27 15.12 -26.03 11.39
CA GLU A 27 14.30 -26.64 10.33
C GLU A 27 14.67 -26.14 8.94
N TRP A 28 14.81 -24.82 8.77
CA TRP A 28 15.20 -24.18 7.51
C TRP A 28 16.58 -24.65 7.04
N GLN A 29 17.53 -24.80 7.97
CA GLN A 29 18.86 -25.34 7.71
C GLN A 29 18.79 -26.81 7.26
N LYS A 30 18.01 -27.64 7.98
CA LYS A 30 17.86 -29.07 7.70
C LYS A 30 17.20 -29.35 6.35
N GLU A 31 16.20 -28.55 5.98
CA GLU A 31 15.44 -28.69 4.73
C GLU A 31 16.05 -27.89 3.56
N ASN A 32 17.16 -27.19 3.80
CA ASN A 32 17.85 -26.35 2.81
C ASN A 32 16.90 -25.35 2.11
N LYS A 33 15.95 -24.78 2.87
CA LYS A 33 14.88 -23.95 2.32
C LYS A 33 15.40 -22.71 1.59
N ILE A 34 16.48 -22.11 2.09
CA ILE A 34 17.07 -20.91 1.49
C ILE A 34 17.55 -21.22 0.06
N ALA A 35 18.34 -22.28 -0.13
CA ALA A 35 18.78 -22.67 -1.46
C ALA A 35 17.60 -23.00 -2.38
N ARG A 36 16.55 -23.64 -1.85
CA ARG A 36 15.33 -23.98 -2.59
C ARG A 36 14.55 -22.75 -3.05
N VAL A 37 14.47 -21.69 -2.24
CA VAL A 37 13.94 -20.38 -2.66
C VAL A 37 14.71 -19.84 -3.86
N TRP A 38 16.05 -19.85 -3.80
CA TRP A 38 16.91 -19.38 -4.89
C TRP A 38 16.81 -20.22 -6.16
N THR A 39 16.48 -21.51 -6.05
CA THR A 39 16.17 -22.39 -7.20
C THR A 39 14.70 -22.36 -7.61
N LYS A 40 13.91 -21.42 -7.08
CA LYS A 40 12.49 -21.22 -7.38
C LYS A 40 11.60 -22.45 -7.09
N ASP A 41 11.92 -23.23 -6.06
CA ASP A 41 11.14 -24.41 -5.67
C ASP A 41 9.85 -23.99 -4.95
N ALA A 42 8.70 -24.12 -5.63
CA ALA A 42 7.39 -23.77 -5.10
C ALA A 42 7.01 -24.56 -3.82
N SER A 43 7.58 -25.76 -3.61
CA SER A 43 7.28 -26.59 -2.45
C SER A 43 7.89 -26.08 -1.13
N VAL A 44 8.59 -24.94 -1.16
CA VAL A 44 8.92 -24.17 0.05
C VAL A 44 7.66 -23.52 0.66
N TRP A 45 6.64 -23.24 -0.15
CA TRP A 45 5.36 -22.64 0.26
C TRP A 45 4.24 -23.67 0.14
N THR A 46 3.27 -23.45 -0.77
CA THR A 46 2.12 -24.35 -0.97
C THR A 46 2.35 -25.33 -2.11
N GLY A 47 3.31 -25.07 -3.01
CA GLY A 47 3.59 -25.90 -4.17
C GLY A 47 2.63 -25.68 -5.35
N ASP A 48 1.92 -24.55 -5.39
CA ASP A 48 1.01 -24.17 -6.46
C ASP A 48 1.79 -23.43 -7.58
N ASP A 49 1.55 -22.14 -7.77
CA ASP A 49 2.12 -21.35 -8.87
C ASP A 49 3.30 -20.45 -8.46
N GLU A 50 3.80 -20.57 -7.22
CA GLU A 50 4.81 -19.67 -6.65
C GLU A 50 6.06 -19.53 -7.54
N ALA A 51 6.50 -20.62 -8.17
CA ALA A 51 7.69 -20.65 -9.04
C ALA A 51 7.61 -19.65 -10.21
N LYS A 52 6.40 -19.25 -10.63
CA LYS A 52 6.18 -18.29 -11.72
C LYS A 52 6.46 -16.84 -11.30
N TRP A 53 6.54 -16.57 -10.00
CA TRP A 53 6.53 -15.20 -9.46
C TRP A 53 7.86 -14.81 -8.80
N LEU A 54 8.91 -15.59 -9.00
CA LEU A 54 10.22 -15.44 -8.35
C LEU A 54 11.26 -14.73 -9.21
N GLY A 55 10.84 -13.95 -10.21
CA GLY A 55 11.74 -13.15 -11.04
C GLY A 55 12.48 -12.06 -10.26
N TRP A 56 11.92 -11.59 -9.14
CA TRP A 56 12.44 -10.50 -8.32
C TRP A 56 13.79 -10.84 -7.65
N LEU A 57 14.05 -12.12 -7.38
CA LEU A 57 15.31 -12.62 -6.84
C LEU A 57 16.53 -12.21 -7.69
N GLU A 58 16.35 -12.09 -9.01
CA GLU A 58 17.41 -11.75 -9.96
C GLU A 58 17.24 -10.34 -10.56
N ALA A 59 16.27 -9.55 -10.08
CA ALA A 59 15.93 -8.24 -10.64
C ALA A 59 17.13 -7.29 -10.62
N VAL A 60 17.81 -7.15 -9.47
CA VAL A 60 18.97 -6.26 -9.31
C VAL A 60 20.08 -6.59 -10.30
N LYS A 61 20.42 -7.87 -10.45
CA LYS A 61 21.44 -8.33 -11.41
C LYS A 61 21.02 -8.07 -12.86
N THR A 62 19.76 -8.35 -13.17
CA THR A 62 19.19 -8.16 -14.51
C THR A 62 19.21 -6.69 -14.91
N GLU A 63 18.75 -5.80 -14.02
CA GLU A 63 18.67 -4.37 -14.27
C GLU A 63 20.05 -3.70 -14.29
N LEU A 64 21.01 -4.17 -13.49
CA LEU A 64 22.42 -3.75 -13.60
C LEU A 64 23.03 -4.13 -14.96
N GLY A 65 22.65 -5.28 -15.52
CA GLY A 65 23.12 -5.74 -16.83
C GLY A 65 22.70 -4.85 -18.00
N ASP A 66 21.61 -4.08 -17.84
CA ASP A 66 21.06 -3.14 -18.83
C ASP A 66 20.79 -1.76 -18.21
N VAL A 67 21.67 -1.32 -17.30
CA VAL A 67 21.47 -0.06 -16.56
C VAL A 67 21.47 1.18 -17.46
N ARG A 68 22.06 1.06 -18.67
CA ARG A 68 22.20 2.17 -19.61
C ARG A 68 20.85 2.76 -20.02
N LYS A 69 19.79 1.95 -20.13
CA LYS A 69 18.44 2.42 -20.46
C LYS A 69 17.88 3.44 -19.47
N TYR A 70 18.30 3.35 -18.20
CA TYR A 70 17.93 4.29 -17.13
C TYR A 70 18.77 5.55 -17.18
N ILE A 71 20.08 5.41 -17.40
CA ILE A 71 20.99 6.55 -17.57
C ILE A 71 20.54 7.43 -18.73
N ASP A 72 20.24 6.83 -19.89
CA ASP A 72 19.77 7.57 -21.06
C ASP A 72 18.40 8.22 -20.82
N PHE A 73 17.52 7.55 -20.05
CA PHE A 73 16.22 8.12 -19.71
C PHE A 73 16.29 9.26 -18.70
N ALA A 74 17.23 9.20 -17.75
CA ALA A 74 17.47 10.30 -16.83
C ALA A 74 17.90 11.58 -17.55
N GLU A 75 18.65 11.47 -18.66
CA GLU A 75 18.98 12.63 -19.50
C GLU A 75 17.76 13.13 -20.29
N ASP A 76 16.99 12.22 -20.91
CA ASP A 76 15.78 12.54 -21.67
C ASP A 76 14.69 13.19 -20.80
N ALA A 77 14.53 12.75 -19.55
CA ALA A 77 13.55 13.31 -18.62
C ALA A 77 13.84 14.77 -18.22
N LYS A 78 15.07 15.27 -18.38
CA LYS A 78 15.43 16.67 -18.06
C LYS A 78 14.76 17.70 -18.98
N ASP A 79 14.23 17.27 -20.12
CA ASP A 79 13.47 18.15 -21.02
C ASP A 79 12.13 18.59 -20.42
N PHE A 80 11.68 17.95 -19.33
CA PHE A 80 10.41 18.21 -18.67
C PHE A 80 10.61 18.89 -17.32
N SER A 81 9.73 19.83 -17.00
CA SER A 81 9.75 20.55 -15.72
C SER A 81 9.07 19.75 -14.61
N ASN A 82 8.04 18.97 -14.96
CA ASN A 82 7.28 18.13 -14.04
C ASN A 82 7.18 16.71 -14.55
N ILE A 83 7.01 15.77 -13.63
CA ILE A 83 6.74 14.36 -13.94
C ILE A 83 5.52 13.94 -13.14
N VAL A 84 4.56 13.30 -13.80
CA VAL A 84 3.37 12.73 -13.15
C VAL A 84 3.31 11.25 -13.46
N LEU A 85 3.41 10.43 -12.42
CA LEU A 85 3.23 8.99 -12.53
C LEU A 85 1.74 8.64 -12.34
N LEU A 86 1.18 7.98 -13.35
CA LEU A 86 -0.19 7.49 -13.41
C LEU A 86 -0.14 5.98 -13.15
N GLY A 87 -0.38 5.58 -11.90
CA GLY A 87 -0.12 4.22 -11.44
C GLY A 87 -0.98 3.84 -10.25
N MET A 88 -0.82 2.60 -9.80
CA MET A 88 -1.56 2.10 -8.64
C MET A 88 -0.78 0.98 -7.95
N GLY A 89 -0.88 0.89 -6.62
CA GLY A 89 -0.24 -0.14 -5.82
C GLY A 89 1.27 -0.20 -6.07
N GLY A 90 1.76 -1.36 -6.54
CA GLY A 90 3.20 -1.60 -6.68
C GLY A 90 3.85 -0.76 -7.78
N SER A 91 3.02 -0.18 -8.65
CA SER A 91 3.43 0.74 -9.69
C SER A 91 3.46 2.21 -9.23
N SER A 92 2.99 2.55 -8.02
CA SER A 92 3.00 3.92 -7.47
C SER A 92 3.74 4.06 -6.14
N LEU A 93 3.57 3.12 -5.20
CA LEU A 93 4.09 3.26 -3.83
C LEU A 93 5.62 3.26 -3.78
N GLY A 94 6.31 2.34 -4.46
CA GLY A 94 7.78 2.35 -4.51
C GLY A 94 8.36 3.67 -5.07
N PRO A 95 7.86 4.16 -6.23
CA PRO A 95 8.16 5.50 -6.72
C PRO A 95 7.84 6.65 -5.75
N GLU A 96 6.75 6.58 -4.99
CA GLU A 96 6.41 7.59 -3.98
C GLU A 96 7.47 7.66 -2.87
N VAL A 97 7.91 6.50 -2.38
CA VAL A 97 9.01 6.41 -1.40
C VAL A 97 10.26 7.09 -1.92
N PHE A 98 10.62 6.89 -3.20
CA PHE A 98 11.75 7.58 -3.82
C PHE A 98 11.55 9.09 -3.87
N ALA A 99 10.38 9.54 -4.32
CA ALA A 99 10.10 10.97 -4.45
C ALA A 99 10.21 11.69 -3.09
N ILE A 100 9.66 11.10 -2.03
CA ILE A 100 9.68 11.66 -0.68
C ILE A 100 11.09 11.58 -0.09
N THR A 101 11.71 10.41 -0.10
CA THR A 101 13.03 10.18 0.51
C THR A 101 14.11 11.07 -0.12
N PHE A 102 14.09 11.21 -1.45
CA PHE A 102 15.05 12.02 -2.20
C PHE A 102 14.56 13.45 -2.51
N GLU A 103 13.49 13.90 -1.83
CA GLU A 103 12.99 15.28 -1.83
C GLU A 103 12.68 15.83 -3.23
N LYS A 104 12.09 15.00 -4.10
CA LYS A 104 11.80 15.30 -5.51
C LYS A 104 10.47 16.04 -5.67
N GLN A 105 10.51 17.35 -5.48
CA GLN A 105 9.33 18.22 -5.47
C GLN A 105 8.59 18.34 -6.82
N ASN A 106 9.23 17.99 -7.94
CA ASN A 106 8.65 18.04 -9.28
C ASN A 106 8.15 16.68 -9.79
N PHE A 107 8.07 15.68 -8.92
CA PHE A 107 7.55 14.36 -9.21
C PHE A 107 6.25 14.13 -8.44
N TYR A 108 5.16 13.87 -9.15
CA TYR A 108 3.83 13.70 -8.57
C TYR A 108 3.31 12.28 -8.82
N ILE A 109 2.67 11.69 -7.80
CA ILE A 109 1.96 10.43 -7.91
C ILE A 109 0.47 10.73 -8.07
N LEU A 110 -0.15 10.12 -9.07
CA LEU A 110 -1.61 10.06 -9.19
C LEU A 110 -2.08 8.62 -9.15
N ASP A 111 -2.63 8.25 -8.00
CA ASP A 111 -3.21 6.94 -7.71
C ASP A 111 -4.55 7.05 -6.95
N SER A 112 -5.27 8.16 -7.16
CA SER A 112 -6.61 8.37 -6.64
C SER A 112 -7.57 8.89 -7.71
N THR A 113 -8.75 8.31 -7.75
CA THR A 113 -9.86 8.68 -8.65
C THR A 113 -10.74 9.80 -8.08
N VAL A 114 -10.41 10.31 -6.89
CA VAL A 114 -11.11 11.46 -6.30
C VAL A 114 -10.90 12.69 -7.20
N PRO A 115 -11.97 13.34 -7.73
CA PRO A 115 -11.84 14.48 -8.65
C PRO A 115 -10.95 15.61 -8.13
N ALA A 116 -11.05 15.91 -6.83
CA ALA A 116 -10.22 16.93 -6.17
C ALA A 116 -8.72 16.62 -6.26
N GLN A 117 -8.31 15.35 -6.12
CA GLN A 117 -6.91 14.95 -6.19
C GLN A 117 -6.33 15.15 -7.60
N ILE A 118 -7.10 14.77 -8.62
CA ILE A 118 -6.70 14.89 -10.03
C ILE A 118 -6.53 16.38 -10.37
N LYS A 119 -7.50 17.19 -9.97
CA LYS A 119 -7.46 18.64 -10.20
C LYS A 119 -6.31 19.31 -9.47
N ALA A 120 -6.03 18.91 -8.23
CA ALA A 120 -4.92 19.46 -7.45
C ALA A 120 -3.55 19.18 -8.08
N ILE A 121 -3.39 18.06 -8.80
CA ILE A 121 -2.18 17.79 -9.60
C ILE A 121 -2.17 18.63 -10.88
N GLU A 122 -3.29 18.67 -11.63
CA GLU A 122 -3.41 19.51 -12.83
C GLU A 122 -3.06 20.98 -12.55
N ASP A 123 -3.49 21.52 -11.40
CA ASP A 123 -3.23 22.91 -11.01
C ASP A 123 -1.76 23.20 -10.64
N LYS A 124 -0.97 22.18 -10.34
CA LYS A 124 0.45 22.32 -9.96
C LYS A 124 1.40 22.23 -11.14
N ILE A 125 0.94 21.75 -12.29
CA ILE A 125 1.81 21.41 -13.42
C ILE A 125 1.59 22.33 -14.62
N ASP A 126 2.65 22.55 -15.39
CA ASP A 126 2.54 23.03 -16.77
C ASP A 126 2.41 21.80 -17.68
N VAL A 127 1.19 21.52 -18.15
CA VAL A 127 0.88 20.33 -18.97
C VAL A 127 1.79 20.24 -20.21
N ALA A 128 2.11 21.38 -20.84
CA ALA A 128 2.98 21.42 -22.03
C ALA A 128 4.46 21.14 -21.72
N LYS A 129 4.85 21.10 -20.44
CA LYS A 129 6.21 20.78 -19.98
C LYS A 129 6.24 19.61 -19.00
N THR A 130 5.22 18.76 -19.02
CA THR A 130 5.11 17.61 -18.12
C THR A 130 5.33 16.30 -18.87
N LEU A 131 6.07 15.39 -18.24
CA LEU A 131 6.18 13.99 -18.63
C LEU A 131 5.19 13.16 -17.81
N PHE A 132 4.37 12.36 -18.48
CA PHE A 132 3.46 11.42 -17.86
C PHE A 132 4.01 10.00 -17.97
N ILE A 133 4.16 9.31 -16.84
CA ILE A 133 4.58 7.90 -16.80
C ILE A 133 3.35 7.05 -16.49
N VAL A 134 2.87 6.29 -17.47
CA VAL A 134 1.73 5.38 -17.31
C VAL A 134 2.24 4.00 -16.91
N ALA A 135 2.05 3.63 -15.65
CA ALA A 135 2.57 2.39 -15.08
C ALA A 135 1.43 1.38 -14.84
N SER A 136 1.36 0.34 -15.66
CA SER A 136 0.38 -0.74 -15.52
C SER A 136 0.89 -2.02 -16.16
N LYS A 137 1.11 -3.06 -15.34
CA LYS A 137 1.60 -4.38 -15.78
C LYS A 137 0.77 -5.00 -16.89
N SER A 138 -0.53 -5.23 -16.64
CA SER A 138 -1.45 -5.79 -17.64
C SER A 138 -1.94 -4.77 -18.68
N GLY A 139 -1.83 -3.48 -18.36
CA GLY A 139 -2.47 -2.41 -19.10
C GLY A 139 -4.00 -2.37 -18.99
N SER A 140 -4.59 -3.17 -18.09
CA SER A 140 -6.05 -3.28 -17.92
C SER A 140 -6.56 -2.70 -16.61
N THR A 141 -5.67 -2.21 -15.73
CA THR A 141 -6.06 -1.54 -14.48
C THR A 141 -6.86 -0.29 -14.80
N LEU A 142 -8.01 -0.09 -14.16
CA LEU A 142 -8.95 0.99 -14.50
C LEU A 142 -8.29 2.35 -14.31
N GLU A 143 -7.69 2.57 -13.15
CA GLU A 143 -7.24 3.87 -12.66
C GLU A 143 -6.15 4.48 -13.56
N PRO A 144 -5.03 3.79 -13.88
CA PRO A 144 -4.04 4.32 -14.81
C PRO A 144 -4.61 4.63 -16.21
N ASN A 145 -5.59 3.86 -16.68
CA ASN A 145 -6.19 4.09 -17.99
C ASN A 145 -7.06 5.34 -18.01
N VAL A 146 -7.90 5.56 -16.99
CA VAL A 146 -8.74 6.77 -16.91
C VAL A 146 -7.89 8.03 -16.66
N PHE A 147 -6.82 7.94 -15.86
CA PHE A 147 -5.87 9.04 -15.70
C PHE A 147 -5.16 9.35 -17.02
N LYS A 148 -4.72 8.32 -17.75
CA LYS A 148 -4.12 8.49 -19.07
C LYS A 148 -5.09 9.17 -20.02
N GLN A 149 -6.35 8.74 -20.09
CA GLN A 149 -7.36 9.35 -20.96
C GLN A 149 -7.49 10.85 -20.67
N TYR A 150 -7.63 11.21 -19.39
CA TYR A 150 -7.73 12.61 -18.95
C TYR A 150 -6.51 13.44 -19.37
N PHE A 151 -5.31 13.06 -18.94
CA PHE A 151 -4.13 13.86 -19.22
C PHE A 151 -3.70 13.82 -20.68
N PHE A 152 -3.98 12.74 -21.41
CA PHE A 152 -3.72 12.70 -22.84
C PHE A 152 -4.56 13.74 -23.59
N GLN A 153 -5.85 13.88 -23.26
CA GLN A 153 -6.68 14.95 -23.82
C GLN A 153 -6.14 16.34 -23.48
N LYS A 154 -5.77 16.58 -22.22
CA LYS A 154 -5.17 17.86 -21.79
C LYS A 154 -3.88 18.19 -22.54
N VAL A 155 -3.04 17.19 -22.78
CA VAL A 155 -1.80 17.36 -23.56
C VAL A 155 -2.14 17.67 -25.02
N VAL A 156 -3.06 16.94 -25.65
CA VAL A 156 -3.51 17.20 -27.03
C VAL A 156 -3.99 18.65 -27.20
N GLU A 157 -4.76 19.17 -26.24
CA GLU A 157 -5.26 20.55 -26.26
C GLU A 157 -4.15 21.61 -26.28
N VAL A 158 -2.98 21.32 -25.69
CA VAL A 158 -1.89 22.30 -25.55
C VAL A 158 -0.70 22.10 -26.50
N VAL A 159 -0.39 20.86 -26.91
CA VAL A 159 0.74 20.56 -27.82
C VAL A 159 0.34 19.94 -29.18
N GLY A 160 -0.95 19.63 -29.35
CA GLY A 160 -1.48 18.96 -30.54
C GLY A 160 -1.30 17.44 -30.55
N GLU A 161 -2.20 16.76 -31.28
CA GLU A 161 -2.29 15.28 -31.31
C GLU A 161 -1.00 14.59 -31.74
N GLU A 162 -0.32 15.13 -32.77
CA GLU A 162 0.92 14.55 -33.30
C GLU A 162 2.10 14.59 -32.30
N ASN A 163 2.05 15.48 -31.31
CA ASN A 163 3.11 15.62 -30.30
C ASN A 163 2.73 15.05 -28.95
N ALA A 164 1.44 14.75 -28.71
CA ALA A 164 0.97 14.33 -27.39
C ALA A 164 1.70 13.10 -26.86
N GLY A 165 1.89 12.06 -27.69
CA GLY A 165 2.63 10.86 -27.32
C GLY A 165 4.06 11.11 -26.80
N LYS A 166 4.72 12.18 -27.26
CA LYS A 166 6.08 12.53 -26.81
C LYS A 166 6.12 12.98 -25.35
N HIS A 167 4.98 13.25 -24.72
CA HIS A 167 4.84 13.55 -23.29
C HIS A 167 4.53 12.32 -22.45
N PHE A 168 4.46 11.11 -23.05
CA PHE A 168 4.09 9.90 -22.33
C PHE A 168 5.15 8.82 -22.43
N VAL A 169 5.34 8.11 -21.33
CA VAL A 169 6.14 6.87 -21.23
C VAL A 169 5.26 5.78 -20.65
N ALA A 170 5.38 4.57 -21.16
CA ALA A 170 4.70 3.40 -20.60
C ALA A 170 5.68 2.53 -19.83
N ILE A 171 5.26 2.03 -18.66
CA ILE A 171 5.91 0.92 -17.96
C ILE A 171 4.90 -0.22 -17.87
N THR A 172 5.18 -1.32 -18.56
CA THR A 172 4.20 -2.39 -18.76
C THR A 172 4.86 -3.72 -19.12
N ASP A 173 4.15 -4.84 -19.02
CA ASP A 173 4.67 -6.12 -19.51
C ASP A 173 4.68 -6.19 -21.04
N PRO A 174 5.55 -7.04 -21.63
CA PRO A 174 5.45 -7.41 -23.03
C PRO A 174 4.05 -7.95 -23.39
N ASP A 175 3.60 -7.65 -24.60
CA ASP A 175 2.33 -8.04 -25.22
C ASP A 175 1.06 -7.52 -24.49
N SER A 176 1.22 -6.57 -23.57
CA SER A 176 0.10 -6.04 -22.77
C SER A 176 -0.83 -5.13 -23.57
N LYS A 177 -1.98 -4.79 -22.98
CA LYS A 177 -2.88 -3.77 -23.55
C LYS A 177 -2.23 -2.39 -23.58
N MET A 178 -1.44 -2.06 -22.56
CA MET A 178 -0.77 -0.75 -22.47
C MET A 178 0.34 -0.62 -23.50
N GLN A 179 1.05 -1.71 -23.84
CA GLN A 179 2.00 -1.68 -24.96
C GLN A 179 1.29 -1.24 -26.25
N LYS A 180 0.16 -1.87 -26.57
CA LYS A 180 -0.62 -1.54 -27.78
C LYS A 180 -1.11 -0.09 -27.77
N VAL A 181 -1.53 0.42 -26.61
CA VAL A 181 -1.94 1.82 -26.44
C VAL A 181 -0.75 2.75 -26.66
N ALA A 182 0.39 2.47 -26.02
CA ALA A 182 1.61 3.26 -26.14
C ALA A 182 2.15 3.30 -27.58
N GLU A 183 2.14 2.18 -28.29
CA GLU A 183 2.52 2.11 -29.70
C GLU A 183 1.54 2.89 -30.59
N ARG A 184 0.22 2.70 -30.40
CA ARG A 184 -0.81 3.43 -31.15
C ARG A 184 -0.69 4.94 -30.96
N ASP A 185 -0.48 5.37 -29.73
CA ASP A 185 -0.43 6.79 -29.35
C ASP A 185 0.98 7.40 -29.48
N ASN A 186 1.93 6.66 -30.06
CA ASN A 186 3.32 7.07 -30.27
C ASN A 186 4.01 7.60 -29.01
N PHE A 187 3.88 6.86 -27.90
CA PHE A 187 4.56 7.18 -26.66
C PHE A 187 6.08 7.27 -26.87
N ARG A 188 6.71 8.20 -26.16
CA ARG A 188 8.15 8.47 -26.24
C ARG A 188 8.99 7.21 -26.01
N LYS A 189 8.61 6.39 -25.03
CA LYS A 189 9.34 5.20 -24.63
C LYS A 189 8.43 4.18 -23.96
N ILE A 190 8.78 2.91 -24.11
CA ILE A 190 8.18 1.80 -23.38
C ILE A 190 9.29 1.10 -22.59
N PHE A 191 9.10 0.97 -21.29
CA PHE A 191 9.90 0.11 -20.44
C PHE A 191 9.15 -1.19 -20.20
N PHE A 192 9.78 -2.30 -20.55
CA PHE A 192 9.20 -3.63 -20.32
C PHE A 192 9.50 -4.12 -18.91
N GLY A 193 8.45 -4.55 -18.23
CA GLY A 193 8.54 -5.31 -16.98
C GLY A 193 8.91 -6.78 -17.23
N ASN A 194 9.03 -7.52 -16.14
CA ASN A 194 9.19 -8.96 -16.17
C ASN A 194 7.87 -9.62 -15.69
N PRO A 195 7.20 -10.43 -16.54
CA PRO A 195 5.99 -11.14 -16.15
C PRO A 195 6.14 -12.01 -14.90
N GLU A 196 7.35 -12.50 -14.60
CA GLU A 196 7.68 -13.27 -13.39
C GLU A 196 7.83 -12.43 -12.12
N ILE A 197 7.59 -11.11 -12.17
CA ILE A 197 7.67 -10.21 -11.01
C ILE A 197 6.28 -9.68 -10.70
N GLY A 198 5.73 -10.04 -9.53
CA GLY A 198 4.47 -9.49 -9.04
C GLY A 198 4.57 -7.98 -8.77
N GLY A 199 3.46 -7.24 -8.88
CA GLY A 199 3.47 -5.77 -8.76
C GLY A 199 4.12 -5.26 -7.46
N ARG A 200 3.74 -5.84 -6.31
CA ARG A 200 4.31 -5.48 -5.00
C ARG A 200 5.79 -5.85 -4.79
N PHE A 201 6.35 -6.70 -5.68
CA PHE A 201 7.77 -7.10 -5.70
C PHE A 201 8.55 -6.40 -6.84
N SER A 202 7.99 -5.34 -7.42
CA SER A 202 8.52 -4.74 -8.67
C SER A 202 9.32 -3.46 -8.48
N VAL A 203 9.52 -2.99 -7.24
CA VAL A 203 10.22 -1.73 -6.96
C VAL A 203 11.68 -1.74 -7.44
N LEU A 204 12.34 -2.90 -7.42
CA LEU A 204 13.72 -3.09 -7.93
C LEU A 204 13.76 -3.49 -9.42
N SER A 205 12.65 -3.37 -10.14
CA SER A 205 12.54 -3.57 -11.60
C SER A 205 12.28 -2.26 -12.32
N ALA A 206 12.07 -2.30 -13.64
CA ALA A 206 11.64 -1.14 -14.43
C ALA A 206 10.49 -0.30 -13.81
N PHE A 207 9.57 -0.92 -13.06
CA PHE A 207 8.47 -0.21 -12.40
C PHE A 207 8.91 0.78 -11.33
N GLY A 208 9.96 0.52 -10.57
CA GLY A 208 10.53 1.50 -9.64
C GLY A 208 11.73 2.24 -10.21
N LEU A 209 12.55 1.59 -11.04
CA LEU A 209 13.81 2.14 -11.53
C LEU A 209 13.64 3.16 -12.67
N ALA A 210 12.65 3.02 -13.55
CA ALA A 210 12.39 4.04 -14.56
C ALA A 210 11.91 5.36 -13.92
N PRO A 211 10.96 5.36 -12.96
CA PRO A 211 10.64 6.55 -12.17
C PRO A 211 11.84 7.12 -11.41
N ALA A 212 12.64 6.27 -10.75
CA ALA A 212 13.84 6.72 -10.03
C ALA A 212 14.85 7.42 -10.97
N ALA A 213 15.05 6.87 -12.17
CA ALA A 213 15.88 7.50 -13.20
C ALA A 213 15.31 8.86 -13.65
N ALA A 214 13.99 8.95 -13.83
CA ALA A 214 13.31 10.19 -14.21
C ALA A 214 13.44 11.27 -13.12
N MET A 215 13.54 10.87 -11.84
CA MET A 215 13.86 11.75 -10.72
C MET A 215 15.35 12.16 -10.65
N GLY A 216 16.21 11.59 -11.50
CA GLY A 216 17.65 11.79 -11.48
C GLY A 216 18.37 11.10 -10.31
N ILE A 217 17.80 10.02 -9.76
CA ILE A 217 18.50 9.16 -8.79
C ILE A 217 19.54 8.32 -9.57
N ASP A 218 20.75 8.17 -9.03
CA ASP A 218 21.76 7.29 -9.63
C ASP A 218 21.37 5.82 -9.45
N VAL A 219 20.62 5.31 -10.44
CA VAL A 219 20.12 3.92 -10.44
C VAL A 219 21.26 2.91 -10.39
N LYS A 220 22.42 3.21 -10.99
CA LYS A 220 23.54 2.27 -10.99
C LYS A 220 24.12 2.13 -9.59
N ASP A 221 24.36 3.25 -8.92
CA ASP A 221 24.88 3.29 -7.55
C ASP A 221 23.86 2.68 -6.56
N PHE A 222 22.58 3.05 -6.70
CA PHE A 222 21.49 2.49 -5.91
C PHE A 222 21.40 0.96 -6.00
N LEU A 223 21.46 0.40 -7.21
CA LEU A 223 21.45 -1.06 -7.40
C LEU A 223 22.74 -1.73 -6.92
N ALA A 224 23.89 -1.05 -6.96
CA ALA A 224 25.12 -1.57 -6.41
C ALA A 224 25.00 -1.76 -4.88
N HIS A 225 24.47 -0.77 -4.16
CA HIS A 225 24.17 -0.88 -2.73
C HIS A 225 23.14 -1.95 -2.41
N THR A 226 22.11 -2.06 -3.24
CA THR A 226 21.07 -3.10 -3.12
C THR A 226 21.67 -4.50 -3.27
N GLY A 227 22.58 -4.68 -4.24
CA GLY A 227 23.22 -5.97 -4.54
C GLY A 227 23.98 -6.57 -3.36
N GLU A 228 24.49 -5.75 -2.44
CA GLU A 228 25.13 -6.24 -1.21
C GLU A 228 24.13 -7.00 -0.31
N MET A 229 22.89 -6.49 -0.19
CA MET A 229 21.84 -7.18 0.57
C MET A 229 21.33 -8.43 -0.16
N VAL A 230 21.26 -8.39 -1.50
CA VAL A 230 20.96 -9.59 -2.31
C VAL A 230 21.95 -10.70 -1.98
N GLU A 231 23.25 -10.39 -1.95
CA GLU A 231 24.30 -11.36 -1.60
C GLU A 231 24.20 -11.82 -0.14
N ALA A 232 23.92 -10.92 0.81
CA ALA A 232 23.70 -11.30 2.21
C ALA A 232 22.54 -12.30 2.37
N CYS A 233 21.44 -12.10 1.63
CA CYS A 233 20.29 -13.00 1.58
C CYS A 233 20.55 -14.31 0.80
N ARG A 234 21.73 -14.50 0.19
CA ARG A 234 22.16 -15.79 -0.38
C ARG A 234 22.80 -16.71 0.65
N SER A 235 23.20 -16.21 1.83
CA SER A 235 23.74 -17.07 2.89
C SER A 235 22.77 -18.19 3.22
N THR A 236 23.23 -19.44 3.11
CA THR A 236 22.42 -20.64 3.43
C THR A 236 22.37 -20.93 4.93
N THR A 237 23.02 -20.11 5.74
CA THR A 237 22.99 -20.15 7.20
C THR A 237 21.85 -19.24 7.70
N PRO A 238 20.72 -19.80 8.20
CA PRO A 238 19.52 -19.01 8.48
C PRO A 238 19.71 -17.83 9.45
N ASN A 239 20.52 -17.99 10.50
CA ASN A 239 20.80 -16.96 11.49
C ASN A 239 21.87 -15.94 11.06
N GLU A 240 22.38 -16.04 9.84
CA GLU A 240 23.25 -15.03 9.21
C GLU A 240 22.55 -14.33 8.03
N ASN A 241 21.38 -14.82 7.63
CA ASN A 241 20.64 -14.34 6.46
C ASN A 241 19.60 -13.30 6.89
N PRO A 242 19.78 -12.00 6.57
CA PRO A 242 18.96 -10.93 7.11
C PRO A 242 17.48 -11.02 6.70
N GLY A 243 17.18 -11.51 5.49
CA GLY A 243 15.80 -11.75 5.04
C GLY A 243 15.16 -12.93 5.78
N VAL A 244 15.90 -14.01 6.02
CA VAL A 244 15.39 -15.17 6.76
C VAL A 244 15.15 -14.85 8.23
N ILE A 245 16.03 -14.08 8.87
CA ILE A 245 15.87 -13.66 10.27
C ILE A 245 14.56 -12.87 10.40
N LEU A 246 14.42 -11.79 9.62
CA LEU A 246 13.23 -10.94 9.67
C LEU A 246 11.95 -11.73 9.35
N GLY A 247 11.96 -12.50 8.26
CA GLY A 247 10.78 -13.27 7.86
C GLY A 247 10.39 -14.36 8.86
N THR A 248 11.37 -14.97 9.53
CA THR A 248 11.12 -15.96 10.57
C THR A 248 10.46 -15.32 11.79
N ILE A 249 10.97 -14.17 12.22
CA ILE A 249 10.37 -13.40 13.33
C ILE A 249 8.92 -13.05 13.01
N LEU A 250 8.64 -12.50 11.83
CA LEU A 250 7.30 -12.12 11.41
C LEU A 250 6.34 -13.32 11.34
N GLY A 251 6.75 -14.41 10.70
CA GLY A 251 5.94 -15.63 10.58
C GLY A 251 5.66 -16.29 11.93
N ILE A 252 6.65 -16.32 12.84
CA ILE A 252 6.48 -16.89 14.18
C ILE A 252 5.60 -16.00 15.06
N CYS A 253 5.73 -14.68 14.99
CA CYS A 253 4.82 -13.78 15.69
C CYS A 253 3.38 -14.01 15.24
N GLN A 254 3.12 -14.00 13.93
CA GLN A 254 1.78 -14.22 13.37
C GLN A 254 1.18 -15.55 13.83
N THR A 255 1.92 -16.66 13.66
CA THR A 255 1.45 -17.99 14.07
C THR A 255 1.33 -18.17 15.58
N SER A 256 1.90 -17.26 16.37
CA SER A 256 1.77 -17.21 17.83
C SER A 256 0.68 -16.24 18.32
N GLY A 257 -0.16 -15.72 17.43
CA GLY A 257 -1.27 -14.82 17.76
C GLY A 257 -0.92 -13.33 17.70
N ARG A 258 0.28 -12.96 17.21
CA ARG A 258 0.72 -11.58 17.01
C ARG A 258 0.70 -11.22 15.53
N ASP A 259 -0.49 -10.94 15.02
CA ASP A 259 -0.77 -10.67 13.61
C ASP A 259 -0.73 -9.17 13.25
N LYS A 260 -0.48 -8.26 14.20
CA LYS A 260 -0.34 -6.81 13.93
C LYS A 260 1.13 -6.43 13.87
N LEU A 261 1.54 -5.80 12.78
CA LEU A 261 2.89 -5.28 12.60
C LEU A 261 2.84 -3.76 12.63
N THR A 262 3.21 -3.16 13.77
CA THR A 262 3.35 -1.70 13.88
C THR A 262 4.68 -1.27 13.28
N ILE A 263 4.62 -0.38 12.29
CA ILE A 263 5.79 0.10 11.56
C ILE A 263 6.03 1.56 11.95
N PHE A 264 7.20 1.80 12.53
CA PHE A 264 7.72 3.13 12.78
C PHE A 264 8.87 3.42 11.83
N THR A 265 8.84 4.60 11.23
CA THR A 265 9.83 5.07 10.26
C THR A 265 10.27 6.48 10.63
N ALA A 266 11.57 6.74 10.56
CA ALA A 266 12.10 8.08 10.76
C ALA A 266 11.52 9.07 9.72
N PRO A 267 11.33 10.35 10.07
CA PRO A 267 10.68 11.34 9.19
C PRO A 267 11.23 11.40 7.76
N GLU A 268 12.54 11.20 7.58
CA GLU A 268 13.26 11.27 6.31
C GLU A 268 12.91 10.14 5.34
N ILE A 269 12.39 9.02 5.85
CA ILE A 269 12.05 7.81 5.09
C ILE A 269 10.62 7.34 5.42
N HIS A 270 9.78 8.22 5.96
CA HIS A 270 8.52 7.81 6.58
C HIS A 270 7.62 7.00 5.64
N ASP A 271 7.61 7.35 4.35
CA ASP A 271 6.79 6.73 3.32
C ASP A 271 7.18 5.27 3.00
N ALA A 272 8.36 4.81 3.44
CA ALA A 272 8.73 3.40 3.36
C ALA A 272 7.68 2.49 4.04
N GLY A 273 6.98 3.00 5.06
CA GLY A 273 5.90 2.29 5.72
C GLY A 273 4.70 2.01 4.81
N ALA A 274 4.30 2.95 3.95
CA ALA A 274 3.20 2.76 3.00
C ALA A 274 3.53 1.67 1.94
N TRP A 275 4.78 1.59 1.48
CA TRP A 275 5.22 0.50 0.62
C TRP A 275 5.24 -0.86 1.36
N LEU A 276 5.71 -0.88 2.61
CA LEU A 276 5.70 -2.08 3.45
C LEU A 276 4.27 -2.58 3.71
N GLU A 277 3.32 -1.67 3.92
CA GLU A 277 1.90 -2.01 4.06
C GLU A 277 1.41 -2.82 2.87
N GLN A 278 1.70 -2.36 1.66
CA GLN A 278 1.32 -3.10 0.46
C GLN A 278 1.99 -4.47 0.41
N LEU A 279 3.33 -4.49 0.50
CA LEU A 279 4.12 -5.71 0.34
C LEU A 279 3.60 -6.81 1.28
N ILE A 280 3.38 -6.46 2.54
CA ILE A 280 3.04 -7.40 3.59
C ILE A 280 1.56 -7.78 3.52
N ALA A 281 0.65 -6.80 3.43
CA ALA A 281 -0.78 -7.08 3.46
C ALA A 281 -1.25 -7.88 2.24
N GLU A 282 -0.79 -7.52 1.03
CA GLU A 282 -1.15 -8.27 -0.18
C GLU A 282 -0.52 -9.67 -0.23
N SER A 283 0.69 -9.82 0.32
CA SER A 283 1.36 -11.12 0.34
C SER A 283 0.73 -12.05 1.37
N THR A 284 0.37 -11.53 2.54
CA THR A 284 -0.03 -12.38 3.66
C THR A 284 -1.53 -12.57 3.84
N GLY A 285 -2.35 -11.59 3.41
CA GLY A 285 -3.78 -11.54 3.67
C GLY A 285 -4.63 -12.52 2.87
N LYS A 286 -4.58 -13.81 3.18
CA LYS A 286 -5.22 -14.91 2.43
C LYS A 286 -5.67 -16.03 3.36
N ASN A 287 -6.72 -16.74 2.98
CA ASN A 287 -7.17 -17.96 3.69
C ASN A 287 -7.40 -17.72 5.19
N ASP A 288 -8.02 -16.59 5.54
CA ASP A 288 -8.29 -16.15 6.92
C ASP A 288 -7.03 -15.92 7.77
N ILE A 289 -5.87 -15.76 7.12
CA ILE A 289 -4.58 -15.46 7.74
C ILE A 289 -4.08 -14.13 7.18
N SER A 290 -3.47 -13.29 8.01
CA SER A 290 -2.77 -12.09 7.56
C SER A 290 -1.73 -11.68 8.58
N ILE A 291 -0.70 -10.96 8.12
CA ILE A 291 -0.08 -9.92 8.93
C ILE A 291 -0.79 -8.61 8.55
N ILE A 292 -1.24 -7.87 9.54
CA ILE A 292 -1.86 -6.54 9.38
C ILE A 292 -0.76 -5.51 9.63
N PRO A 293 -0.13 -4.96 8.58
CA PRO A 293 0.81 -3.87 8.74
C PRO A 293 0.05 -2.59 9.12
N ILE A 294 0.64 -1.82 10.02
CA ILE A 294 0.09 -0.59 10.55
C ILE A 294 1.14 0.49 10.35
N ASP A 295 0.98 1.28 9.29
CA ASP A 295 1.81 2.45 9.07
C ASP A 295 1.28 3.67 9.84
N ARG A 296 2.23 4.48 10.31
CA ARG A 296 2.00 5.81 10.92
C ARG A 296 0.86 5.79 11.92
N GLU A 297 0.84 4.78 12.79
CA GLU A 297 -0.07 4.75 13.92
C GLU A 297 0.22 5.94 14.84
N PRO A 298 -0.80 6.65 15.33
CA PRO A 298 -0.61 7.66 16.37
C PRO A 298 0.16 7.08 17.56
N LEU A 299 1.03 7.88 18.14
CA LEU A 299 1.86 7.44 19.27
C LEU A 299 0.99 7.33 20.52
N LEU A 300 0.99 6.15 21.15
CA LEU A 300 0.49 5.98 22.50
C LEU A 300 1.64 6.25 23.48
N GLU A 301 1.51 7.24 24.37
CA GLU A 301 2.56 7.60 25.35
C GLU A 301 2.77 6.56 26.47
N SER A 302 2.07 5.41 26.41
CA SER A 302 2.22 4.29 27.34
C SER A 302 2.66 3.00 26.61
N SER A 303 3.04 1.99 27.40
CA SER A 303 3.34 0.64 26.90
C SER A 303 2.09 -0.25 26.82
N ASP A 304 0.88 0.30 26.92
CA ASP A 304 -0.37 -0.47 27.04
C ASP A 304 -0.88 -1.02 25.71
N TYR A 305 0.05 -1.47 24.86
CA TYR A 305 -0.28 -2.17 23.63
C TYR A 305 -0.72 -3.61 23.92
N GLY A 306 -1.66 -4.11 23.12
CA GLY A 306 -2.09 -5.50 23.16
C GLY A 306 -0.95 -6.50 22.89
N ASP A 307 -1.16 -7.74 23.33
CA ASP A 307 -0.25 -8.87 23.09
C ASP A 307 -0.41 -9.49 21.69
N ASP A 308 -1.01 -8.75 20.76
CA ASP A 308 -1.26 -9.08 19.36
C ASP A 308 -0.26 -8.45 18.38
N ARG A 309 0.76 -7.74 18.90
CA ARG A 309 1.66 -6.92 18.10
C ARG A 309 3.10 -7.41 18.04
N ILE A 310 3.75 -7.02 16.96
CA ILE A 310 5.21 -6.86 16.81
C ILE A 310 5.49 -5.44 16.31
N PHE A 311 6.58 -4.84 16.80
CA PHE A 311 6.97 -3.48 16.43
C PHE A 311 8.27 -3.48 15.64
N VAL A 312 8.33 -2.63 14.62
CA VAL A 312 9.54 -2.45 13.83
C VAL A 312 9.85 -0.98 13.69
N HIS A 313 11.11 -0.61 13.91
CA HIS A 313 11.58 0.76 13.75
C HIS A 313 12.69 0.83 12.69
N LEU A 314 12.46 1.59 11.62
CA LEU A 314 13.42 1.88 10.56
C LEU A 314 13.88 3.33 10.68
N LYS A 315 15.19 3.56 10.77
CA LYS A 315 15.76 4.92 10.75
C LYS A 315 17.06 5.02 9.98
N LEU A 316 17.40 6.21 9.50
CA LEU A 316 18.74 6.48 9.01
C LEU A 316 19.70 6.57 10.20
N LYS A 317 20.94 6.11 10.02
CA LYS A 317 22.00 6.14 11.05
C LYS A 317 22.21 7.51 11.66
N ASP A 318 22.11 8.54 10.83
CA ASP A 318 22.35 9.93 11.20
C ASP A 318 21.06 10.70 11.52
N SER A 319 19.91 10.02 11.64
CA SER A 319 18.65 10.66 12.06
C SER A 319 18.79 11.19 13.50
N ALA A 320 18.24 12.38 13.75
CA ALA A 320 18.19 12.91 15.11
C ALA A 320 17.21 12.10 15.96
N PRO A 321 17.51 11.84 17.25
CA PRO A 321 16.57 11.17 18.14
C PRO A 321 15.25 11.93 18.24
N ASP A 322 14.12 11.22 18.15
CA ASP A 322 12.79 11.81 18.17
C ASP A 322 11.86 11.15 19.22
N GLU A 323 10.55 11.39 19.11
CA GLU A 323 9.54 10.79 19.99
C GLU A 323 9.34 9.29 19.72
N ILE A 324 9.56 8.84 18.48
CA ILE A 324 9.48 7.43 18.09
C ILE A 324 10.60 6.65 18.76
N ASP A 325 11.83 7.17 18.79
CA ASP A 325 12.95 6.51 19.49
C ASP A 325 12.61 6.23 20.96
N LYS A 326 12.06 7.23 21.67
CA LYS A 326 11.67 7.09 23.07
C LYS A 326 10.55 6.08 23.26
N LEU A 327 9.53 6.12 22.41
CA LEU A 327 8.45 5.14 22.45
C LEU A 327 8.96 3.73 22.20
N PHE A 328 9.85 3.57 21.24
CA PHE A 328 10.41 2.26 20.89
C PHE A 328 11.21 1.66 22.05
N GLU A 329 11.97 2.46 22.79
CA GLU A 329 12.64 2.04 24.03
C GLU A 329 11.64 1.59 25.11
N ILE A 330 10.50 2.30 25.26
CA ILE A 330 9.44 1.94 26.20
C ILE A 330 8.79 0.60 25.82
N VAL A 331 8.49 0.40 24.53
CA VAL A 331 7.90 -0.82 23.98
C VAL A 331 8.85 -2.01 24.14
N GLU A 332 10.14 -1.82 23.86
CA GLU A 332 11.16 -2.86 24.10
C GLU A 332 11.26 -3.22 25.59
N ALA A 333 11.30 -2.21 26.47
CA ALA A 333 11.38 -2.40 27.91
C ALA A 333 10.14 -3.08 28.50
N SER A 334 8.97 -2.97 27.86
CA SER A 334 7.75 -3.68 28.26
C SER A 334 7.72 -5.15 27.84
N GLY A 335 8.74 -5.62 27.13
CA GLY A 335 8.86 -7.01 26.68
C GLY A 335 8.06 -7.35 25.43
N GLN A 336 7.58 -6.35 24.69
CA GLN A 336 6.98 -6.58 23.37
C GLN A 336 8.07 -7.04 22.38
N PRO A 337 7.74 -7.87 21.37
CA PRO A 337 8.71 -8.22 20.34
C PRO A 337 9.00 -7.01 19.46
N VAL A 338 10.28 -6.69 19.31
CA VAL A 338 10.75 -5.52 18.55
C VAL A 338 11.84 -5.89 17.55
N VAL A 339 11.89 -5.18 16.42
CA VAL A 339 13.01 -5.21 15.46
C VAL A 339 13.45 -3.79 15.13
N SER A 340 14.75 -3.50 15.31
CA SER A 340 15.35 -2.21 14.98
C SER A 340 16.22 -2.35 13.73
N ILE A 341 16.06 -1.42 12.80
CA ILE A 341 16.73 -1.41 11.50
C ILE A 341 17.34 -0.04 11.30
N ILE A 342 18.66 -0.01 11.09
CA ILE A 342 19.40 1.23 10.88
C ILE A 342 19.97 1.22 9.46
N LEU A 343 19.43 2.10 8.64
CA LEU A 343 19.89 2.35 7.29
C LEU A 343 21.16 3.20 7.34
N ILE A 344 22.18 2.85 6.56
CA ILE A 344 23.43 3.62 6.52
C ILE A 344 23.16 5.04 5.99
N ASP A 345 22.46 5.13 4.87
CA ASP A 345 22.00 6.38 4.26
C ASP A 345 20.80 6.10 3.32
N LYS A 346 20.32 7.15 2.62
CA LYS A 346 19.19 7.07 1.70
C LYS A 346 19.45 6.15 0.48
N MET A 347 20.70 6.01 0.01
CA MET A 347 21.05 5.12 -1.11
C MET A 347 20.99 3.64 -0.70
N ASN A 348 21.19 3.35 0.58
CA ASN A 348 21.00 2.00 1.13
C ASN A 348 19.53 1.61 1.34
N LEU A 349 18.55 2.47 1.02
CA LEU A 349 17.13 2.11 1.05
C LEU A 349 16.83 0.90 0.15
N GLY A 350 17.55 0.73 -0.95
CA GLY A 350 17.40 -0.43 -1.84
C GLY A 350 17.63 -1.77 -1.15
N GLN A 351 18.51 -1.82 -0.14
CA GLN A 351 18.70 -3.02 0.68
C GLN A 351 17.42 -3.38 1.44
N GLU A 352 16.65 -2.40 1.88
CA GLU A 352 15.39 -2.64 2.59
C GLU A 352 14.32 -3.18 1.67
N PHE A 353 14.21 -2.66 0.45
CA PHE A 353 13.29 -3.26 -0.54
C PHE A 353 13.53 -4.75 -0.70
N PHE A 354 14.78 -5.15 -0.95
CA PHE A 354 15.10 -6.57 -1.15
C PHE A 354 14.93 -7.42 0.12
N ARG A 355 15.39 -6.91 1.28
CA ARG A 355 15.33 -7.65 2.54
C ARG A 355 13.89 -7.93 2.95
N TRP A 356 13.01 -6.94 2.81
CA TRP A 356 11.58 -7.07 3.14
C TRP A 356 10.83 -7.95 2.14
N GLU A 357 11.15 -7.88 0.85
CA GLU A 357 10.62 -8.81 -0.16
C GLU A 357 10.97 -10.26 0.21
N PHE A 358 12.24 -10.51 0.54
CA PHE A 358 12.71 -11.84 0.96
C PHE A 358 12.08 -12.29 2.28
N ALA A 359 12.01 -11.41 3.28
CA ALA A 359 11.39 -11.68 4.56
C ALA A 359 9.90 -12.00 4.44
N THR A 360 9.18 -11.30 3.57
CA THR A 360 7.75 -11.55 3.32
C THR A 360 7.54 -12.92 2.69
N ALA A 361 8.41 -13.33 1.76
CA ALA A 361 8.39 -14.66 1.19
C ALA A 361 8.67 -15.75 2.25
N VAL A 362 9.65 -15.54 3.13
CA VAL A 362 9.98 -16.43 4.25
C VAL A 362 8.80 -16.56 5.22
N ALA A 363 8.19 -15.44 5.61
CA ALA A 363 7.02 -15.42 6.50
C ALA A 363 5.86 -16.20 5.87
N GLY A 364 5.59 -16.02 4.57
CA GLY A 364 4.58 -16.79 3.84
C GLY A 364 4.79 -18.30 3.89
N SER A 365 6.04 -18.78 3.86
CA SER A 365 6.36 -20.21 4.01
C SER A 365 6.00 -20.74 5.41
N ILE A 366 6.32 -19.98 6.46
CA ILE A 366 6.02 -20.34 7.85
C ILE A 366 4.50 -20.33 8.10
N MET A 367 3.82 -19.35 7.52
CA MET A 367 2.36 -19.19 7.57
C MET A 367 1.62 -20.16 6.63
N LYS A 368 2.36 -20.94 5.81
CA LYS A 368 1.83 -21.94 4.85
C LYS A 368 0.85 -21.35 3.83
N ILE A 369 1.20 -20.19 3.29
CA ILE A 369 0.43 -19.48 2.26
C ILE A 369 1.28 -19.23 1.02
N ASN A 370 0.63 -18.91 -0.10
CA ASN A 370 1.29 -18.41 -1.30
C ASN A 370 1.45 -16.87 -1.18
N PRO A 371 2.67 -16.34 -0.97
CA PRO A 371 2.87 -14.91 -0.78
C PRO A 371 2.81 -14.11 -2.09
N PHE A 372 2.68 -14.76 -3.25
CA PHE A 372 2.83 -14.13 -4.55
C PHE A 372 1.52 -13.95 -5.34
N ASN A 373 0.45 -14.66 -4.98
CA ASN A 373 -0.88 -14.47 -5.58
C ASN A 373 -1.71 -13.36 -4.86
N GLN A 374 -2.93 -13.07 -5.31
CA GLN A 374 -3.82 -12.02 -4.75
C GLN A 374 -5.31 -12.26 -5.07
N PRO A 375 -5.91 -13.33 -4.52
CA PRO A 375 -7.25 -13.75 -4.93
C PRO A 375 -8.38 -12.78 -4.54
N ASP A 376 -8.21 -11.95 -3.50
CA ASP A 376 -9.32 -11.21 -2.89
C ASP A 376 -9.43 -9.75 -3.36
N VAL A 377 -8.40 -9.21 -4.02
CA VAL A 377 -8.46 -7.89 -4.67
C VAL A 377 -9.45 -7.88 -5.84
N GLU A 378 -9.58 -8.99 -6.57
CA GLU A 378 -10.41 -9.05 -7.78
C GLU A 378 -11.91 -8.90 -7.50
N ALA A 379 -12.39 -9.32 -6.33
CA ALA A 379 -13.80 -9.21 -5.96
C ALA A 379 -14.29 -7.75 -5.95
N ALA A 380 -13.52 -6.83 -5.36
CA ALA A 380 -13.86 -5.42 -5.32
C ALA A 380 -13.82 -4.78 -6.72
N LYS A 381 -12.88 -5.21 -7.58
CA LYS A 381 -12.81 -4.76 -8.97
C LYS A 381 -14.03 -5.19 -9.77
N ILE A 382 -14.50 -6.42 -9.55
CA ILE A 382 -15.70 -6.95 -10.21
C ILE A 382 -16.94 -6.13 -9.83
N GLU A 383 -17.16 -5.88 -8.52
CA GLU A 383 -18.31 -5.09 -8.08
C GLU A 383 -18.22 -3.62 -8.53
N ALA A 384 -17.04 -3.00 -8.45
CA ALA A 384 -16.85 -1.64 -8.97
C ALA A 384 -17.13 -1.57 -10.48
N LYS A 385 -16.65 -2.54 -11.25
CA LYS A 385 -16.86 -2.62 -12.70
C LYS A 385 -18.34 -2.81 -13.05
N LYS A 386 -19.06 -3.65 -12.30
CA LYS A 386 -20.50 -3.83 -12.47
C LYS A 386 -21.26 -2.52 -12.29
N LEU A 387 -20.88 -1.73 -11.28
CA LEU A 387 -21.48 -0.42 -11.02
C LEU A 387 -21.19 0.60 -12.13
N THR A 388 -19.94 0.67 -12.63
CA THR A 388 -19.62 1.57 -13.75
C THR A 388 -20.29 1.13 -15.05
N GLU A 389 -20.36 -0.17 -15.34
CA GLU A 389 -21.09 -0.70 -16.51
C GLU A 389 -22.60 -0.44 -16.42
N GLU A 390 -23.18 -0.45 -15.23
CA GLU A 390 -24.59 -0.11 -15.03
C GLU A 390 -24.83 1.39 -15.28
N TYR A 391 -23.93 2.24 -14.80
CA TYR A 391 -23.97 3.67 -15.10
C TYR A 391 -23.88 3.94 -16.61
N GLU A 392 -22.98 3.27 -17.32
CA GLU A 392 -22.85 3.37 -18.79
C GLU A 392 -24.15 3.02 -19.54
N LYS A 393 -24.95 2.11 -18.99
CA LYS A 393 -26.22 1.65 -19.58
C LYS A 393 -27.40 2.53 -19.20
N LYS A 394 -27.49 2.98 -17.95
CA LYS A 394 -28.67 3.63 -17.38
C LYS A 394 -28.50 5.14 -17.13
N GLY A 395 -27.27 5.64 -17.08
CA GLY A 395 -26.94 7.03 -16.74
C GLY A 395 -27.01 7.34 -15.24
N ALA A 396 -27.14 6.33 -14.38
CA ALA A 396 -27.18 6.48 -12.93
C ALA A 396 -26.65 5.21 -12.25
N LEU A 397 -26.04 5.38 -11.07
CA LEU A 397 -25.69 4.27 -10.19
C LEU A 397 -26.96 3.73 -9.51
N PRO A 398 -27.00 2.46 -9.06
CA PRO A 398 -28.13 1.94 -8.29
C PRO A 398 -28.34 2.74 -7.01
N ASP A 399 -29.60 3.05 -6.67
CA ASP A 399 -29.92 3.74 -5.42
C ASP A 399 -29.49 2.92 -4.19
N GLU A 400 -28.98 3.60 -3.16
CA GLU A 400 -28.70 3.02 -1.84
C GLU A 400 -29.55 3.74 -0.80
N LYS A 401 -30.18 2.99 0.10
CA LYS A 401 -30.95 3.56 1.20
C LYS A 401 -30.11 3.54 2.48
N PRO A 402 -29.81 4.69 3.11
CA PRO A 402 -29.16 4.70 4.40
C PRO A 402 -30.11 4.16 5.47
N PHE A 403 -29.57 3.51 6.50
CA PHE A 403 -30.36 3.08 7.66
C PHE A 403 -30.57 4.22 8.65
N PHE A 404 -29.71 5.26 8.60
CA PHE A 404 -29.79 6.45 9.43
C PHE A 404 -29.24 7.68 8.70
N GLU A 405 -29.84 8.85 8.95
CA GLU A 405 -29.46 10.15 8.39
C GLU A 405 -29.45 11.21 9.51
N ASP A 406 -28.43 12.08 9.51
CA ASP A 406 -28.31 13.25 10.39
C ASP A 406 -27.84 14.46 9.57
N GLY A 407 -28.78 15.18 8.99
CA GLY A 407 -28.51 16.25 8.02
C GLY A 407 -27.97 15.68 6.71
N GLU A 408 -26.79 16.12 6.29
CA GLU A 408 -26.11 15.61 5.09
C GLU A 408 -25.35 14.30 5.34
N ILE A 409 -25.09 13.95 6.61
CA ILE A 409 -24.36 12.74 6.97
C ILE A 409 -25.29 11.54 6.95
N LYS A 410 -24.91 10.49 6.20
CA LYS A 410 -25.70 9.27 6.03
C LYS A 410 -24.91 8.04 6.45
N LEU A 411 -25.57 7.08 7.10
CA LEU A 411 -24.97 5.82 7.53
C LEU A 411 -25.49 4.64 6.70
N PHE A 412 -24.57 3.78 6.28
CA PHE A 412 -24.87 2.56 5.51
C PHE A 412 -24.17 1.35 6.13
N THR A 413 -24.88 0.23 6.15
CA THR A 413 -24.36 -1.13 6.42
C THR A 413 -25.44 -2.14 6.00
N ASN A 414 -25.20 -3.44 6.16
CA ASN A 414 -26.22 -4.46 5.89
C ASN A 414 -27.30 -4.50 7.00
N GLU A 415 -28.48 -5.05 6.70
CA GLU A 415 -29.61 -5.08 7.64
C GLU A 415 -29.26 -5.78 8.97
N LYS A 416 -28.47 -6.87 8.90
CA LYS A 416 -28.03 -7.64 10.07
C LYS A 416 -27.18 -6.78 11.02
N TYR A 417 -26.21 -6.03 10.50
CA TYR A 417 -25.33 -5.21 11.32
C TYR A 417 -26.04 -3.93 11.78
N ALA A 418 -26.91 -3.34 10.94
CA ALA A 418 -27.76 -2.21 11.35
C ALA A 418 -28.62 -2.56 12.57
N ALA A 419 -29.23 -3.75 12.59
CA ALA A 419 -30.00 -4.24 13.75
C ALA A 419 -29.14 -4.35 15.02
N GLN A 420 -27.91 -4.85 14.93
CA GLN A 420 -26.98 -4.92 16.07
C GLN A 420 -26.61 -3.52 16.60
N LEU A 421 -26.42 -2.55 15.71
CA LEU A 421 -26.16 -1.17 16.08
C LEU A 421 -27.40 -0.52 16.73
N GLU A 422 -28.61 -0.81 16.23
CA GLU A 422 -29.87 -0.33 16.82
C GLU A 422 -30.13 -0.93 18.21
N ASP A 423 -29.83 -2.23 18.40
CA ASP A 423 -29.96 -2.90 19.69
C ASP A 423 -29.04 -2.26 20.74
N TYR A 424 -27.77 -2.01 20.39
CA TYR A 424 -26.83 -1.28 21.26
C TYR A 424 -27.27 0.17 21.51
N ALA A 425 -27.94 0.79 20.54
CA ALA A 425 -28.39 2.16 20.66
C ALA A 425 -29.53 2.34 21.68
N GLU A 426 -30.19 1.26 22.13
CA GLU A 426 -31.26 1.26 23.14
C GLU A 426 -32.37 2.31 22.85
N GLY A 427 -32.67 2.51 21.56
CA GLY A 427 -33.68 3.47 21.10
C GLY A 427 -33.19 4.92 20.91
N GLU A 428 -31.95 5.25 21.30
CA GLU A 428 -31.35 6.56 21.02
C GLU A 428 -30.79 6.62 19.58
N LYS A 429 -31.59 7.14 18.65
CA LYS A 429 -31.20 7.28 17.24
C LYS A 429 -30.38 8.56 17.00
N SER A 430 -29.09 8.52 17.28
CA SER A 430 -28.16 9.62 17.04
C SER A 430 -26.87 9.16 16.35
N LEU A 431 -26.26 10.04 15.55
CA LEU A 431 -24.97 9.75 14.90
C LEU A 431 -23.91 9.36 15.95
N LYS A 432 -23.89 10.07 17.08
CA LYS A 432 -23.00 9.76 18.22
C LYS A 432 -23.21 8.33 18.71
N LYS A 433 -24.46 7.93 18.97
CA LYS A 433 -24.78 6.61 19.52
C LYS A 433 -24.44 5.49 18.54
N TYR A 434 -24.69 5.66 17.24
CA TYR A 434 -24.33 4.65 16.23
C TYR A 434 -22.81 4.50 16.04
N LEU A 435 -22.05 5.60 16.10
CA LEU A 435 -20.58 5.54 16.08
C LEU A 435 -20.04 4.86 17.34
N ALA A 436 -20.56 5.22 18.51
CA ALA A 436 -20.21 4.56 19.77
C ALA A 436 -20.57 3.06 19.75
N ALA A 437 -21.73 2.71 19.20
CA ALA A 437 -22.15 1.32 18.99
C ALA A 437 -21.15 0.57 18.12
N HIS A 438 -20.75 1.14 16.98
CA HIS A 438 -19.78 0.53 16.09
C HIS A 438 -18.43 0.28 16.78
N LEU A 439 -17.91 1.26 17.52
CA LEU A 439 -16.66 1.13 18.28
C LEU A 439 -16.78 0.19 19.49
N ALA A 440 -17.98 0.00 20.04
CA ALA A 440 -18.22 -0.96 21.11
C ALA A 440 -18.22 -2.43 20.64
N HIS A 441 -18.26 -2.67 19.32
CA HIS A 441 -18.11 -4.00 18.73
C HIS A 441 -16.65 -4.42 18.49
N LEU A 442 -15.68 -3.56 18.86
CA LEU A 442 -14.27 -3.95 18.96
C LEU A 442 -14.09 -4.96 20.09
N GLN A 443 -13.39 -6.05 19.79
CA GLN A 443 -13.05 -7.15 20.67
C GLN A 443 -11.52 -7.21 20.85
N GLU A 444 -11.08 -8.01 21.82
CA GLU A 444 -9.66 -8.29 22.02
C GLU A 444 -9.02 -8.87 20.75
N ASN A 445 -7.84 -8.38 20.39
CA ASN A 445 -7.12 -8.72 19.15
C ASN A 445 -7.83 -8.30 17.85
N ASP A 446 -8.81 -7.42 17.90
CA ASP A 446 -9.26 -6.73 16.69
C ASP A 446 -8.26 -5.66 16.24
N TYR A 447 -8.43 -5.18 15.01
CA TYR A 447 -7.93 -3.89 14.56
C TYR A 447 -9.08 -3.04 14.02
N PHE A 448 -8.95 -1.73 14.17
CA PHE A 448 -9.84 -0.73 13.59
C PHE A 448 -9.22 -0.16 12.31
N ALA A 449 -9.95 -0.12 11.21
CA ALA A 449 -9.45 0.43 9.95
C ALA A 449 -10.36 1.57 9.45
N LEU A 450 -9.74 2.72 9.22
CA LEU A 450 -10.37 3.91 8.66
C LEU A 450 -10.10 3.97 7.16
N LEU A 451 -11.15 3.84 6.34
CA LEU A 451 -11.04 3.70 4.87
C LEU A 451 -11.66 4.92 4.18
N ALA A 452 -10.84 5.85 3.70
CA ALA A 452 -11.29 7.19 3.33
C ALA A 452 -11.25 7.44 1.80
N TYR A 453 -12.42 7.53 1.17
CA TYR A 453 -12.61 7.93 -0.23
C TYR A 453 -12.93 9.43 -0.33
N VAL A 454 -11.96 10.24 0.10
CA VAL A 454 -11.99 11.70 0.14
C VAL A 454 -10.65 12.24 -0.36
N GLU A 455 -10.53 13.54 -0.59
CA GLU A 455 -9.26 14.13 -1.05
C GLU A 455 -8.12 13.85 -0.06
N MET A 456 -7.02 13.33 -0.59
CA MET A 456 -5.82 13.03 0.18
C MET A 456 -4.93 14.28 0.22
N ASN A 457 -5.15 15.07 1.26
CA ASN A 457 -4.39 16.29 1.55
C ASN A 457 -4.00 16.33 3.05
N THR A 458 -3.07 17.21 3.39
CA THR A 458 -2.54 17.36 4.76
C THR A 458 -3.62 17.67 5.81
N GLU A 459 -4.68 18.39 5.45
CA GLU A 459 -5.75 18.73 6.39
C GLU A 459 -6.66 17.53 6.67
N THR A 460 -7.10 16.84 5.62
CA THR A 460 -7.89 15.60 5.71
C THR A 460 -7.14 14.55 6.51
N GLU A 461 -5.87 14.32 6.17
CA GLU A 461 -5.01 13.37 6.85
C GLU A 461 -4.87 13.67 8.36
N LYS A 462 -4.65 14.94 8.73
CA LYS A 462 -4.58 15.34 10.15
C LYS A 462 -5.87 15.04 10.91
N LEU A 463 -7.03 15.24 10.30
CA LEU A 463 -8.32 14.92 10.94
C LEU A 463 -8.51 13.41 11.11
N LEU A 464 -8.19 12.62 10.08
CA LEU A 464 -8.28 11.17 10.11
C LEU A 464 -7.28 10.55 11.12
N GLN A 465 -6.08 11.10 11.22
CA GLN A 465 -5.10 10.68 12.24
C GLN A 465 -5.58 11.00 13.67
N LYS A 466 -6.24 12.13 13.89
CA LYS A 466 -6.87 12.44 15.19
C LYS A 466 -8.01 11.47 15.53
N ILE A 467 -8.78 11.03 14.53
CA ILE A 467 -9.80 9.98 14.72
C ILE A 467 -9.13 8.67 15.15
N ARG A 468 -8.06 8.25 14.46
CA ARG A 468 -7.27 7.07 14.85
C ARG A 468 -6.74 7.18 16.28
N ALA A 469 -6.16 8.34 16.63
CA ALA A 469 -5.58 8.55 17.95
C ALA A 469 -6.62 8.36 19.06
N LYS A 470 -7.83 8.93 18.90
CA LYS A 470 -8.91 8.74 19.86
C LYS A 470 -9.34 7.27 20.01
N VAL A 471 -9.43 6.53 18.90
CA VAL A 471 -9.80 5.10 18.95
C VAL A 471 -8.67 4.29 19.62
N LEU A 472 -7.41 4.58 19.28
CA LEU A 472 -6.26 3.95 19.90
C LEU A 472 -6.22 4.21 21.41
N GLU A 473 -6.34 5.46 21.85
CA GLU A 473 -6.29 5.86 23.27
C GLU A 473 -7.45 5.25 24.08
N SER A 474 -8.66 5.19 23.51
CA SER A 474 -9.85 4.70 24.23
C SER A 474 -10.01 3.19 24.20
N LYS A 475 -9.53 2.50 23.15
CA LYS A 475 -9.74 1.07 22.93
C LYS A 475 -8.46 0.23 22.99
N LEU A 476 -7.29 0.87 23.01
CA LEU A 476 -5.96 0.23 22.96
C LEU A 476 -5.80 -0.77 21.80
N THR A 477 -6.62 -0.58 20.76
CA THR A 477 -6.72 -1.45 19.59
C THR A 477 -5.86 -0.88 18.47
N ALA A 478 -5.20 -1.75 17.69
CA ALA A 478 -4.53 -1.37 16.45
C ALA A 478 -5.43 -0.52 15.54
N THR A 479 -4.93 0.62 15.09
CA THR A 479 -5.68 1.50 14.17
C THR A 479 -4.96 1.65 12.85
N CYS A 480 -5.65 1.48 11.72
CA CYS A 480 -5.12 1.64 10.36
C CYS A 480 -5.80 2.83 9.66
N LEU A 481 -5.11 3.46 8.70
CA LEU A 481 -5.68 4.48 7.81
C LEU A 481 -5.34 4.13 6.36
N GLY A 482 -6.35 4.02 5.50
CA GLY A 482 -6.16 3.89 4.06
C GLY A 482 -6.94 4.94 3.29
N PHE A 483 -6.29 5.63 2.35
CA PHE A 483 -6.98 6.45 1.35
C PHE A 483 -7.43 5.58 0.17
N GLY A 484 -8.69 5.68 -0.21
CA GLY A 484 -9.26 4.98 -1.34
C GLY A 484 -9.15 5.79 -2.64
N PRO A 485 -8.99 5.13 -3.80
CA PRO A 485 -8.87 3.69 -4.02
C PRO A 485 -7.47 3.10 -3.76
N ARG A 486 -6.46 3.89 -3.37
CA ARG A 486 -5.07 3.42 -3.16
C ARG A 486 -4.98 2.15 -2.30
N PHE A 487 -5.64 2.11 -1.14
CA PHE A 487 -5.59 0.94 -0.26
C PHE A 487 -6.16 -0.35 -0.89
N LEU A 488 -7.01 -0.26 -1.93
CA LEU A 488 -7.54 -1.44 -2.62
C LEU A 488 -6.44 -2.27 -3.29
N HIS A 489 -5.33 -1.62 -3.63
CA HIS A 489 -4.13 -2.22 -4.20
C HIS A 489 -2.98 -2.20 -3.18
N SER A 490 -3.35 -2.42 -1.92
CA SER A 490 -2.46 -2.55 -0.76
C SER A 490 -3.20 -3.37 0.31
N THR A 491 -3.57 -2.77 1.44
CA THR A 491 -4.19 -3.45 2.59
C THR A 491 -5.57 -4.07 2.31
N GLY A 492 -6.23 -3.69 1.21
CA GLY A 492 -7.52 -4.23 0.80
C GLY A 492 -7.56 -5.76 0.61
N GLN A 493 -6.43 -6.39 0.28
CA GLN A 493 -6.31 -7.85 0.24
C GLN A 493 -6.40 -8.44 1.66
N ALA A 494 -5.67 -7.90 2.64
CA ALA A 494 -5.72 -8.34 4.04
C ALA A 494 -7.09 -8.13 4.69
N TYR A 495 -7.73 -6.99 4.44
CA TYR A 495 -9.04 -6.68 5.00
C TYR A 495 -10.14 -7.64 4.54
N LYS A 496 -9.98 -8.24 3.36
CA LYS A 496 -10.94 -9.17 2.76
C LYS A 496 -10.54 -10.62 2.96
N GLY A 497 -9.27 -10.96 2.76
CA GLY A 497 -8.73 -12.32 2.78
C GLY A 497 -8.14 -12.78 4.11
N GLY A 498 -7.86 -11.87 5.05
CA GLY A 498 -7.33 -12.18 6.38
C GLY A 498 -8.41 -12.56 7.40
N ALA A 499 -8.01 -12.79 8.66
CA ALA A 499 -8.92 -13.19 9.73
C ALA A 499 -10.08 -12.18 9.97
N ASN A 500 -11.22 -12.62 10.51
CA ASN A 500 -12.39 -11.76 10.80
C ASN A 500 -12.25 -10.91 12.08
N ASN A 501 -11.10 -10.26 12.23
CA ASN A 501 -10.75 -9.40 13.36
C ASN A 501 -10.60 -7.92 12.96
N GLY A 502 -11.10 -7.52 11.78
CA GLY A 502 -11.16 -6.13 11.35
C GLY A 502 -12.52 -5.48 11.63
N VAL A 503 -12.50 -4.26 12.17
CA VAL A 503 -13.67 -3.38 12.31
C VAL A 503 -13.44 -2.12 11.46
N PHE A 504 -14.32 -1.89 10.50
CA PHE A 504 -14.08 -0.96 9.40
C PHE A 504 -15.03 0.24 9.44
N LEU A 505 -14.47 1.44 9.43
CA LEU A 505 -15.21 2.68 9.20
C LEU A 505 -14.82 3.24 7.82
N GLN A 506 -15.69 3.04 6.82
CA GLN A 506 -15.49 3.63 5.50
C GLN A 506 -16.06 5.05 5.48
N ILE A 507 -15.26 6.03 5.07
CA ILE A 507 -15.66 7.42 4.90
C ILE A 507 -15.72 7.71 3.41
N THR A 508 -16.86 8.23 2.96
CA THR A 508 -17.07 8.71 1.59
C THR A 508 -17.64 10.13 1.65
N SER A 509 -17.57 10.88 0.56
CA SER A 509 -18.20 12.20 0.48
C SER A 509 -18.84 12.44 -0.88
N ASP A 510 -19.81 13.35 -0.92
CA ASP A 510 -20.15 14.06 -2.15
C ASP A 510 -18.92 14.83 -2.68
N ASP A 511 -18.86 15.01 -3.99
CA ASP A 511 -17.81 15.79 -4.64
C ASP A 511 -18.27 17.24 -4.85
N ALA A 512 -17.44 18.21 -4.45
CA ALA A 512 -17.74 19.64 -4.66
C ALA A 512 -17.76 20.03 -6.15
N PHE A 513 -17.01 19.29 -6.96
CA PHE A 513 -16.99 19.34 -8.42
C PHE A 513 -16.59 17.97 -8.95
N ASP A 514 -16.90 17.70 -10.21
CA ASP A 514 -16.55 16.44 -10.87
C ASP A 514 -15.73 16.69 -12.14
N LEU A 515 -15.11 15.64 -12.65
CA LEU A 515 -14.29 15.65 -13.87
C LEU A 515 -14.74 14.52 -14.78
N ASP A 516 -14.96 14.83 -16.06
CA ASP A 516 -15.27 13.83 -17.07
C ASP A 516 -14.07 12.90 -17.30
N VAL A 517 -14.35 11.63 -17.56
CA VAL A 517 -13.35 10.69 -18.08
C VAL A 517 -13.50 10.66 -19.61
N PRO A 518 -12.49 11.09 -20.38
CA PRO A 518 -12.62 11.15 -21.83
C PRO A 518 -12.93 9.77 -22.42
N GLU A 519 -13.79 9.74 -23.44
CA GLU A 519 -14.28 8.53 -24.11
C GLU A 519 -15.20 7.63 -23.27
N GLN A 520 -15.55 8.03 -22.04
CA GLN A 520 -16.49 7.32 -21.18
C GLN A 520 -17.75 8.17 -20.95
N LYS A 521 -18.85 7.55 -20.52
CA LYS A 521 -20.05 8.29 -20.08
C LYS A 521 -20.00 8.62 -18.59
N TYR A 522 -19.22 7.89 -17.81
CA TYR A 522 -19.01 8.17 -16.39
C TYR A 522 -17.92 9.22 -16.16
N THR A 523 -17.98 9.85 -14.99
CA THR A 523 -17.00 10.82 -14.47
C THR A 523 -16.08 10.15 -13.45
N PHE A 524 -15.05 10.88 -12.99
CA PHE A 524 -14.18 10.43 -11.91
C PHE A 524 -14.93 10.27 -10.58
N GLY A 525 -15.90 11.15 -10.26
CA GLY A 525 -16.76 11.01 -9.09
C GLY A 525 -17.58 9.73 -9.12
N ILE A 526 -18.08 9.33 -10.29
CA ILE A 526 -18.77 8.04 -10.46
C ILE A 526 -17.81 6.85 -10.30
N VAL A 527 -16.58 6.94 -10.80
CA VAL A 527 -15.56 5.90 -10.58
C VAL A 527 -15.23 5.77 -9.09
N LYS A 528 -15.00 6.89 -8.38
CA LYS A 528 -14.78 6.95 -6.93
C LYS A 528 -15.93 6.28 -6.18
N ALA A 529 -17.17 6.66 -6.49
CA ALA A 529 -18.36 6.11 -5.85
C ALA A 529 -18.51 4.60 -6.11
N ALA A 530 -18.27 4.15 -7.33
CA ALA A 530 -18.32 2.73 -7.70
C ALA A 530 -17.25 1.91 -6.96
N GLN A 531 -16.02 2.42 -6.84
CA GLN A 531 -14.95 1.78 -6.10
C GLN A 531 -15.27 1.69 -4.60
N ALA A 532 -15.72 2.78 -3.98
CA ALA A 532 -16.09 2.79 -2.57
C ALA A 532 -17.23 1.81 -2.26
N ARG A 533 -18.27 1.80 -3.09
CA ARG A 533 -19.42 0.89 -2.97
C ARG A 533 -19.04 -0.56 -3.20
N GLY A 534 -18.27 -0.85 -4.25
CA GLY A 534 -17.83 -2.21 -4.55
C GLY A 534 -16.96 -2.79 -3.42
N ASP A 535 -16.04 -1.98 -2.89
CA ASP A 535 -15.24 -2.35 -1.73
C ASP A 535 -16.10 -2.62 -0.48
N PHE A 536 -17.02 -1.70 -0.17
CA PHE A 536 -17.90 -1.83 1.00
C PHE A 536 -18.79 -3.07 0.89
N GLN A 537 -19.35 -3.33 -0.29
CA GLN A 537 -20.18 -4.51 -0.52
C GLN A 537 -19.40 -5.80 -0.28
N VAL A 538 -18.15 -5.89 -0.75
CA VAL A 538 -17.33 -7.09 -0.52
C VAL A 538 -17.00 -7.28 0.96
N LEU A 539 -16.80 -6.20 1.73
CA LEU A 539 -16.65 -6.31 3.19
C LEU A 539 -17.93 -6.88 3.82
N LEU A 540 -19.11 -6.38 3.43
CA LEU A 540 -20.39 -6.88 3.94
C LEU A 540 -20.66 -8.34 3.55
N ASP A 541 -20.35 -8.73 2.31
CA ASP A 541 -20.54 -10.09 1.79
C ASP A 541 -19.64 -11.10 2.53
N ARG A 542 -18.50 -10.64 3.06
CA ARG A 542 -17.59 -11.41 3.92
C ARG A 542 -17.91 -11.32 5.41
N GLU A 543 -19.10 -10.81 5.75
CA GLU A 543 -19.57 -10.61 7.12
C GLU A 543 -18.57 -9.82 7.99
N ARG A 544 -17.86 -8.85 7.38
CA ARG A 544 -17.01 -7.93 8.13
C ARG A 544 -17.88 -6.93 8.89
N ARG A 545 -17.37 -6.49 10.05
CA ARG A 545 -17.99 -5.43 10.85
C ARG A 545 -17.68 -4.09 10.20
N ALA A 546 -18.50 -3.69 9.23
CA ALA A 546 -18.26 -2.51 8.41
C ALA A 546 -19.41 -1.50 8.50
N LEU A 547 -19.07 -0.25 8.79
CA LEU A 547 -19.96 0.90 8.78
C LEU A 547 -19.44 1.92 7.76
N ARG A 548 -20.29 2.40 6.86
CA ARG A 548 -19.95 3.50 5.95
C ARG A 548 -20.64 4.79 6.40
N VAL A 549 -19.84 5.82 6.60
CA VAL A 549 -20.28 7.19 6.81
C VAL A 549 -20.10 7.96 5.50
N HIS A 550 -21.19 8.49 4.98
CA HIS A 550 -21.18 9.35 3.80
C HIS A 550 -21.37 10.81 4.24
N LEU A 551 -20.43 11.66 3.85
CA LEU A 551 -20.37 13.08 4.19
C LEU A 551 -20.95 13.92 3.03
N GLY A 552 -21.36 15.14 3.34
CA GLY A 552 -21.75 16.11 2.32
C GLY A 552 -20.53 16.68 1.58
N THR A 553 -20.77 17.76 0.84
CA THR A 553 -19.72 18.43 0.03
C THR A 553 -18.68 19.16 0.88
N ASN A 554 -18.99 19.54 2.12
CA ASN A 554 -18.03 20.14 3.05
C ASN A 554 -17.33 19.09 3.91
N THR A 555 -16.51 18.26 3.26
CA THR A 555 -15.81 17.13 3.86
C THR A 555 -15.03 17.50 5.13
N LYS A 556 -14.39 18.68 5.16
CA LYS A 556 -13.64 19.17 6.32
C LYS A 556 -14.53 19.37 7.54
N GLN A 557 -15.65 20.08 7.38
CA GLN A 557 -16.57 20.36 8.47
C GLN A 557 -17.20 19.06 9.00
N ASP A 558 -17.55 18.14 8.11
CA ASP A 558 -18.15 16.88 8.49
C ASP A 558 -17.14 15.94 9.18
N LEU A 559 -15.88 15.90 8.74
CA LEU A 559 -14.81 15.18 9.44
C LEU A 559 -14.55 15.77 10.84
N GLN A 560 -14.61 17.09 11.01
CA GLN A 560 -14.52 17.73 12.33
C GLN A 560 -15.70 17.35 13.22
N LYS A 561 -16.92 17.30 12.66
CA LYS A 561 -18.11 16.81 13.37
C LYS A 561 -17.90 15.36 13.81
N LEU A 562 -17.47 14.46 12.91
CA LEU A 562 -17.19 13.06 13.25
C LEU A 562 -16.12 12.91 14.34
N LEU A 563 -15.01 13.65 14.24
CA LEU A 563 -13.96 13.65 15.26
C LEU A 563 -14.51 14.05 16.64
N GLY A 564 -15.46 14.99 16.69
CA GLY A 564 -16.13 15.42 17.92
C GLY A 564 -17.07 14.36 18.53
N LEU A 565 -17.51 13.38 17.73
CA LEU A 565 -18.46 12.34 18.15
C LEU A 565 -17.79 11.03 18.55
N ILE A 566 -16.55 10.80 18.12
CA ILE A 566 -15.76 9.63 18.53
C ILE A 566 -15.20 9.87 19.92
N GLU A 567 -15.47 8.92 20.83
CA GLU A 567 -15.12 8.91 22.25
C GLU A 567 -14.52 7.57 22.67
#